data_AF-A0A9N7UY71-F1
#
_entry.id   AF-A0A9N7UY71-F1
#
_cell.length_a   1.000
_cell.length_b   1.000
_cell.length_c   1.000
_cell.angle_alpha   90.00
_cell.angle_beta   90.00
_cell.angle_gamma   90.00
#
_symmetry.space_group_name_H-M   'P 1'
#
loop_
_entity.id
_entity.type
_entity.pdbx_description
1 polymer ?
#
loop_
_entity_poly.entity_id
_entity_poly.type
_entity_poly.pdbx_seq_one_letter_code
_entity_poly.pdbx_strand_id
1 'polypeptide(L)'
;MISIDQQGPGAGHDRAALGLSGRRRTQRSLESESVRTVCGAAMVCGGYVCTKNALCALNILYVLVSLLLIGGAAWGKWFGLVSSIQVVAGVIGVGIFLFLVAFVGLCGALKHHQVLLFFYMMILFLVFVVQFAVSCACLALNKDQQNHLLEIGWNKSEATQLDVEKTLNCCGYSTVNYNGTCDATCFKVPSPACETCSNIIQRYAGEVLRFVGGVGLFFSFTEIFGVWLAHRYRNLKDPRSNPGAFL
;
A
#
# COMPACT_ATOMS: atom_id res chain seq x y z
N MET A 1 27.02 -68.77 -31.13
CA MET A 1 26.32 -69.85 -30.42
C MET A 1 25.29 -69.16 -29.51
N ILE A 2 24.04 -69.03 -29.99
CA ILE A 2 22.83 -69.76 -29.50
C ILE A 2 22.32 -69.14 -28.18
N SER A 3 21.29 -68.28 -28.22
CA SER A 3 19.83 -68.55 -28.00
C SER A 3 19.46 -68.55 -26.50
N ILE A 4 18.58 -67.65 -25.99
CA ILE A 4 17.10 -67.55 -26.04
C ILE A 4 16.40 -68.12 -24.75
N ASP A 5 15.56 -67.25 -24.17
CA ASP A 5 14.25 -67.38 -23.49
C ASP A 5 13.95 -67.77 -22.01
N GLN A 6 12.95 -67.01 -21.53
CA GLN A 6 11.79 -67.19 -20.59
C GLN A 6 11.91 -67.78 -19.16
N GLN A 7 11.27 -67.09 -18.19
CA GLN A 7 9.92 -67.37 -17.62
C GLN A 7 9.69 -66.48 -16.35
N GLY A 8 8.63 -65.65 -16.24
CA GLY A 8 7.44 -65.99 -15.42
C GLY A 8 7.03 -64.88 -14.42
N PRO A 9 5.77 -64.85 -13.91
CA PRO A 9 4.99 -63.64 -13.62
C PRO A 9 4.70 -63.36 -12.13
N GLY A 10 4.26 -62.14 -11.79
CA GLY A 10 3.80 -61.81 -10.42
C GLY A 10 3.00 -60.51 -10.35
N ALA A 11 1.73 -60.64 -9.99
CA ALA A 11 0.71 -59.60 -9.86
C ALA A 11 1.00 -58.55 -8.75
N GLY A 12 0.42 -57.36 -8.88
CA GLY A 12 0.47 -56.34 -7.82
C GLY A 12 -0.26 -55.05 -8.17
N HIS A 13 -1.59 -55.12 -8.17
CA HIS A 13 -2.51 -53.99 -8.07
C HIS A 13 -2.14 -53.15 -6.83
N ASP A 14 -1.63 -51.92 -7.01
CA ASP A 14 -1.68 -50.79 -6.04
C ASP A 14 -0.78 -49.62 -6.49
N ARG A 15 -1.10 -48.99 -7.63
CA ARG A 15 -0.30 -47.88 -8.20
C ARG A 15 -1.06 -46.56 -8.42
N ALA A 16 -2.18 -46.34 -7.75
CA ALA A 16 -2.96 -45.10 -7.96
C ALA A 16 -2.90 -44.06 -6.82
N ALA A 17 -2.62 -44.43 -5.56
CA ALA A 17 -2.78 -43.48 -4.44
C ALA A 17 -1.47 -42.86 -3.89
N LEU A 18 -0.32 -43.53 -4.02
CA LEU A 18 0.96 -43.03 -3.49
C LEU A 18 1.69 -42.05 -4.43
N GLY A 19 1.29 -41.98 -5.71
CA GLY A 19 1.87 -41.07 -6.70
C GLY A 19 1.40 -39.61 -6.59
N LEU A 20 0.30 -39.32 -5.90
CA LEU A 20 -0.27 -37.96 -5.83
C LEU A 20 0.20 -37.14 -4.62
N SER A 21 0.64 -37.80 -3.54
CA SER A 21 1.16 -37.12 -2.34
C SER A 21 2.65 -36.75 -2.49
N GLY A 22 3.46 -37.64 -3.08
CA GLY A 22 4.87 -37.36 -3.41
C GLY A 22 5.02 -36.27 -4.46
N ARG A 23 4.20 -36.28 -5.51
CA ARG A 23 4.23 -35.28 -6.59
C ARG A 23 3.86 -33.87 -6.11
N ARG A 24 2.94 -33.75 -5.14
CA ARG A 24 2.57 -32.47 -4.52
C ARG A 24 3.66 -31.87 -3.63
N ARG A 25 4.48 -32.68 -2.95
CA ARG A 25 5.63 -32.18 -2.16
C ARG A 25 6.78 -31.75 -3.06
N THR A 26 7.11 -32.53 -4.08
CA THR A 26 8.21 -32.21 -5.00
C THR A 26 7.89 -30.99 -5.87
N GLN A 27 6.63 -30.81 -6.27
CA GLN A 27 6.19 -29.63 -7.04
C GLN A 27 6.18 -28.35 -6.19
N ARG A 28 5.85 -28.45 -4.88
CA ARG A 28 5.89 -27.30 -3.95
C ARG A 28 7.33 -26.87 -3.59
N SER A 29 8.28 -27.81 -3.55
CA SER A 29 9.71 -27.49 -3.43
C SER A 29 10.28 -26.90 -4.73
N LEU A 30 9.91 -27.43 -5.91
CA LEU A 30 10.34 -26.88 -7.21
C LEU A 30 9.72 -25.50 -7.51
N GLU A 31 8.49 -25.20 -7.07
CA GLU A 31 7.93 -23.84 -7.13
C GLU A 31 8.61 -22.89 -6.15
N SER A 32 8.99 -23.35 -4.96
CA SER A 32 9.74 -22.52 -4.00
C SER A 32 11.17 -22.23 -4.47
N GLU A 33 11.84 -23.19 -5.11
CA GLU A 33 13.13 -22.98 -5.77
C GLU A 33 12.98 -22.13 -7.03
N SER A 34 11.94 -22.30 -7.85
CA SER A 34 11.71 -21.48 -9.05
C SER A 34 11.32 -20.04 -8.71
N VAL A 35 10.52 -19.78 -7.66
CA VAL A 35 10.20 -18.41 -7.20
C VAL A 35 11.43 -17.73 -6.56
N ARG A 36 12.23 -18.48 -5.80
CA ARG A 36 13.49 -17.99 -5.24
C ARG A 36 14.58 -17.84 -6.31
N THR A 37 14.47 -18.58 -7.43
CA THR A 37 15.31 -18.45 -8.64
C THR A 37 14.80 -17.36 -9.58
N VAL A 38 13.51 -17.01 -9.60
CA VAL A 38 12.99 -15.84 -10.33
C VAL A 38 13.31 -14.54 -9.59
N CYS A 39 13.28 -14.56 -8.25
CA CYS A 39 13.73 -13.43 -7.42
C CYS A 39 15.25 -13.39 -7.18
N GLY A 40 15.97 -14.51 -7.34
CA GLY A 40 17.41 -14.63 -7.06
C GLY A 40 18.32 -14.84 -8.27
N ALA A 41 17.83 -15.34 -9.41
CA ALA A 41 18.65 -15.64 -10.60
C ALA A 41 18.67 -14.53 -11.66
N ALA A 42 17.96 -13.42 -11.45
CA ALA A 42 18.25 -12.18 -12.18
C ALA A 42 19.53 -11.47 -11.67
N MET A 43 20.25 -12.06 -10.70
CA MET A 43 21.20 -11.32 -9.86
C MET A 43 22.66 -11.28 -10.33
N VAL A 44 23.14 -12.03 -11.33
CA VAL A 44 24.62 -12.13 -11.50
C VAL A 44 25.24 -11.72 -12.86
N CYS A 45 24.52 -11.65 -13.99
CA CYS A 45 25.11 -11.10 -15.24
C CYS A 45 24.24 -10.05 -15.99
N GLY A 46 23.01 -9.78 -15.51
CA GLY A 46 22.04 -8.83 -16.11
C GLY A 46 21.66 -7.64 -15.21
N GLY A 47 22.46 -7.36 -14.18
CA GLY A 47 22.10 -6.48 -13.06
C GLY A 47 21.71 -5.05 -13.44
N TYR A 48 22.33 -4.44 -14.44
CA TYR A 48 21.98 -3.09 -14.90
C TYR A 48 20.61 -3.04 -15.58
N VAL A 49 20.32 -3.98 -16.49
CA VAL A 49 19.05 -4.01 -17.24
C VAL A 49 17.89 -4.42 -16.34
N CYS A 50 18.09 -5.42 -15.46
CA CYS A 50 17.06 -5.85 -14.53
C CYS A 50 16.71 -4.73 -13.53
N THR A 51 17.71 -4.08 -12.92
CA THR A 51 17.47 -2.97 -11.98
C THR A 51 16.81 -1.78 -12.69
N LYS A 52 17.24 -1.44 -13.91
CA LYS A 52 16.62 -0.38 -14.72
C LYS A 52 15.14 -0.68 -15.01
N ASN A 53 14.84 -1.89 -15.49
CA ASN A 53 13.47 -2.27 -15.83
C ASN A 53 12.57 -2.34 -14.59
N ALA A 54 13.09 -2.86 -13.47
CA ALA A 54 12.37 -2.89 -12.20
C ALA A 54 12.06 -1.47 -11.69
N LEU A 55 13.04 -0.56 -11.74
CA LEU A 55 12.86 0.83 -11.32
C LEU A 55 11.87 1.57 -12.23
N CYS A 56 11.94 1.34 -13.55
CA CYS A 56 10.96 1.88 -14.48
C CYS A 56 9.55 1.33 -14.22
N ALA A 57 9.40 0.02 -14.03
CA ALA A 57 8.11 -0.61 -13.77
C ALA A 57 7.47 -0.09 -12.46
N LEU A 58 8.28 0.07 -11.41
CA LEU A 58 7.84 0.63 -10.13
C LEU A 58 7.35 2.08 -10.27
N ASN A 59 8.06 2.93 -11.01
CA ASN A 59 7.61 4.30 -11.24
C ASN A 59 6.37 4.37 -12.17
N ILE A 60 6.26 3.51 -13.18
CA ILE A 60 5.04 3.42 -14.01
C ILE A 60 3.84 3.01 -13.15
N LEU A 61 4.00 2.04 -12.24
CA LEU A 61 2.95 1.65 -11.31
C LEU A 61 2.52 2.83 -10.43
N TYR A 62 3.46 3.64 -9.92
CA TYR A 62 3.12 4.83 -9.14
C TYR A 62 2.41 5.91 -9.96
N VAL A 63 2.75 6.09 -11.24
CA VAL A 63 1.98 6.97 -12.14
C VAL A 63 0.53 6.49 -12.25
N LEU A 64 0.30 5.18 -12.47
CA LEU A 64 -1.05 4.62 -12.57
C LEU A 64 -1.84 4.83 -11.28
N VAL A 65 -1.26 4.52 -10.13
CA VAL A 65 -1.89 4.74 -8.81
C VAL A 65 -2.23 6.21 -8.60
N SER A 66 -1.33 7.13 -8.95
CA SER A 66 -1.56 8.57 -8.84
C SER A 66 -2.74 9.04 -9.70
N LEU A 67 -2.80 8.63 -10.96
CA LEU A 67 -3.90 8.98 -11.86
C LEU A 67 -5.24 8.42 -11.36
N LEU A 68 -5.24 7.21 -10.77
CA LEU A 68 -6.41 6.64 -10.12
C LEU A 68 -6.86 7.43 -8.88
N LEU A 69 -5.93 7.90 -8.05
CA LEU A 69 -6.26 8.73 -6.88
C LEU A 69 -6.86 10.08 -7.29
N ILE A 70 -6.25 10.75 -8.27
CA ILE A 70 -6.73 12.05 -8.77
C ILE A 70 -8.10 11.86 -9.46
N GLY A 71 -8.21 10.90 -10.38
CA GLY A 71 -9.43 10.62 -11.12
C GLY A 71 -10.57 10.15 -10.22
N GLY A 72 -10.30 9.24 -9.29
CA GLY A 72 -11.29 8.72 -8.35
C GLY A 72 -11.80 9.79 -7.38
N ALA A 73 -10.91 10.65 -6.86
CA ALA A 73 -11.30 11.75 -5.99
C ALA A 73 -12.13 12.82 -6.73
N ALA A 74 -11.73 13.16 -7.97
CA ALA A 74 -12.48 14.09 -8.81
C ALA A 74 -13.88 13.54 -9.17
N TRP A 75 -13.95 12.25 -9.52
CA TRP A 75 -15.21 11.57 -9.81
C TRP A 75 -16.13 11.52 -8.59
N GLY A 76 -15.61 11.14 -7.41
CA GLY A 76 -16.39 11.09 -6.17
C GLY A 76 -16.97 12.44 -5.76
N LYS A 77 -16.23 13.53 -6.01
CA LYS A 77 -16.72 14.90 -5.78
C LYS A 77 -17.85 15.28 -6.74
N TRP A 78 -17.75 14.87 -8.02
CA TRP A 78 -18.76 15.18 -9.03
C TRP A 78 -20.13 14.56 -8.70
N PHE A 79 -20.17 13.34 -8.16
CA PHE A 79 -21.41 12.67 -7.76
C PHE A 79 -21.95 13.10 -6.38
N GLY A 80 -21.28 14.02 -5.68
CA GLY A 80 -21.68 14.43 -4.33
C GLY A 80 -21.59 13.30 -3.29
N LEU A 81 -20.84 12.22 -3.58
CA LEU A 81 -20.68 11.08 -2.67
C LEU A 81 -19.76 11.38 -1.48
N VAL A 82 -18.91 12.41 -1.58
CA VAL A 82 -17.98 12.79 -0.52
C VAL A 82 -18.34 14.19 0.00
N SER A 83 -18.80 14.24 1.25
CA SER A 83 -19.29 15.45 1.92
C SER A 83 -18.17 16.42 2.32
N SER A 84 -16.98 15.92 2.65
CA SER A 84 -15.86 16.77 3.10
C SER A 84 -14.88 17.15 1.99
N ILE A 85 -14.85 18.44 1.65
CA ILE A 85 -13.88 19.03 0.71
C ILE A 85 -12.44 18.81 1.18
N GLN A 86 -12.19 18.81 2.50
CA GLN A 86 -10.85 18.68 3.07
C GLN A 86 -10.25 17.29 2.82
N VAL A 87 -11.06 16.23 3.00
CA VAL A 87 -10.60 14.85 2.78
C VAL A 87 -10.31 14.63 1.29
N VAL A 88 -11.20 15.09 0.41
CA VAL A 88 -11.00 15.01 -1.05
C VAL A 88 -9.74 15.77 -1.48
N ALA A 89 -9.55 16.98 -0.99
CA ALA A 89 -8.36 17.78 -1.29
C ALA A 89 -7.07 17.09 -0.82
N GLY A 90 -7.11 16.42 0.34
CA GLY A 90 -6.00 15.60 0.82
C GLY A 90 -5.63 14.46 -0.14
N VAL A 91 -6.62 13.68 -0.59
CA VAL A 91 -6.39 12.57 -1.53
C VAL A 91 -5.83 13.07 -2.87
N ILE A 92 -6.38 14.17 -3.40
CA ILE A 92 -5.89 14.80 -4.64
C ILE A 92 -4.44 15.29 -4.46
N GLY A 93 -4.14 15.94 -3.32
CA GLY A 93 -2.79 16.43 -3.01
C GLY A 93 -1.76 15.30 -2.96
N VAL A 94 -2.09 14.18 -2.29
CA VAL A 94 -1.24 12.98 -2.27
C VAL A 94 -1.08 12.41 -3.69
N GLY A 95 -2.15 12.37 -4.49
CA GLY A 95 -2.10 11.94 -5.88
C GLY A 95 -1.11 12.76 -6.72
N ILE A 96 -1.21 14.08 -6.66
CA ILE A 96 -0.32 14.99 -7.41
C ILE A 96 1.13 14.82 -6.96
N PHE A 97 1.38 14.73 -5.65
CA PHE A 97 2.72 14.51 -5.12
C PHE A 97 3.33 13.19 -5.64
N LEU A 98 2.58 12.09 -5.59
CA LEU A 98 3.01 10.79 -6.12
C LEU A 98 3.29 10.85 -7.63
N PHE A 99 2.50 11.60 -8.39
CA PHE A 99 2.73 11.81 -9.82
C PHE A 99 4.10 12.44 -10.08
N LEU A 100 4.42 13.52 -9.36
CA LEU A 100 5.68 14.25 -9.52
C LEU A 100 6.88 13.38 -9.14
N VAL A 101 6.81 12.65 -8.02
CA VAL A 101 7.86 11.72 -7.61
C VAL A 101 8.08 10.63 -8.63
N ALA A 102 7.01 10.03 -9.15
CA ALA A 102 7.07 8.99 -10.16
C ALA A 102 7.61 9.51 -11.50
N PHE A 103 7.26 10.73 -11.89
CA PHE A 103 7.78 11.37 -13.09
C PHE A 103 9.29 11.63 -12.98
N VAL A 104 9.75 12.19 -11.87
CA VAL A 104 11.18 12.42 -11.58
C VAL A 104 11.94 11.08 -11.56
N GLY A 105 11.39 10.04 -10.93
CA GLY A 105 11.98 8.70 -10.90
C GLY A 105 12.07 8.05 -12.28
N LEU A 106 11.00 8.14 -13.08
CA LEU A 106 10.97 7.61 -14.45
C LEU A 106 11.96 8.33 -15.37
N CYS A 107 11.97 9.67 -15.37
CA CYS A 107 12.95 10.46 -16.11
C CYS A 107 14.39 10.12 -15.68
N GLY A 108 14.61 9.88 -14.37
CA GLY A 108 15.91 9.55 -13.81
C GLY A 108 16.41 8.20 -14.30
N ALA A 109 15.53 7.21 -14.35
CA ALA A 109 15.81 5.87 -14.85
C ALA A 109 16.00 5.83 -16.38
N LEU A 110 15.23 6.62 -17.15
CA LEU A 110 15.31 6.62 -18.61
C LEU A 110 16.53 7.38 -19.13
N LYS A 111 16.80 8.58 -18.58
CA LYS A 111 17.88 9.47 -19.03
C LYS A 111 19.21 9.22 -18.31
N HIS A 112 19.24 8.34 -17.30
CA HIS A 112 20.41 8.11 -16.45
C HIS A 112 21.00 9.42 -15.88
N HIS A 113 20.14 10.40 -15.62
CA HIS A 113 20.56 11.73 -15.16
C HIS A 113 20.93 11.66 -13.67
N GLN A 114 22.23 11.60 -13.36
CA GLN A 114 22.72 11.34 -11.99
C GLN A 114 22.15 12.29 -10.94
N VAL A 115 21.98 13.58 -11.28
CA VAL A 115 21.42 14.59 -10.39
C VAL A 115 19.92 14.36 -10.15
N LEU A 116 19.17 13.92 -11.16
CA LEU A 116 17.72 13.72 -11.01
C LEU A 116 17.46 12.47 -10.16
N LEU A 117 18.27 11.44 -10.35
CA LEU A 117 18.27 10.24 -9.53
C LEU A 117 18.66 10.54 -8.07
N PHE A 118 19.52 11.54 -7.82
CA PHE A 118 19.82 12.02 -6.47
C PHE A 118 18.59 12.63 -5.78
N PHE A 119 17.92 13.57 -6.46
CA PHE A 119 16.70 14.18 -5.93
C PHE A 119 15.63 13.14 -5.66
N TYR A 120 15.49 12.14 -6.53
CA TYR A 120 14.60 11.01 -6.31
C TYR A 120 14.92 10.25 -5.01
N MET A 121 16.18 9.88 -4.74
CA MET A 121 16.55 9.23 -3.46
C MET A 121 16.20 10.10 -2.26
N MET A 122 16.52 11.40 -2.35
CA MET A 122 16.31 12.34 -1.26
C MET A 122 14.82 12.45 -0.94
N ILE A 123 13.97 12.58 -1.97
CA ILE A 123 12.52 12.64 -1.78
C ILE A 123 11.98 11.33 -1.20
N LEU A 124 12.38 10.18 -1.73
CA LEU A 124 11.96 8.88 -1.17
C LEU A 124 12.38 8.73 0.31
N PHE A 125 13.57 9.20 0.67
CA PHE A 125 14.02 9.19 2.06
C PHE A 125 13.19 10.11 2.95
N LEU A 126 12.83 11.32 2.48
CA LEU A 126 11.95 12.22 3.23
C LEU A 126 10.55 11.62 3.42
N VAL A 127 10.00 10.99 2.38
CA VAL A 127 8.71 10.29 2.46
C VAL A 127 8.79 9.17 3.49
N PHE A 128 9.86 8.37 3.46
CA PHE A 128 10.11 7.33 4.46
C PHE A 128 10.11 7.89 5.90
N VAL A 129 10.81 9.00 6.16
CA VAL A 129 10.86 9.61 7.50
C VAL A 129 9.47 10.05 7.96
N VAL A 130 8.72 10.75 7.09
CA VAL A 130 7.36 11.21 7.41
C VAL A 130 6.42 10.04 7.63
N GLN A 131 6.45 9.04 6.75
CA GLN A 131 5.56 7.89 6.82
C GLN A 131 5.86 7.01 8.03
N PHE A 132 7.13 6.78 8.35
CA PHE A 132 7.53 6.08 9.55
C PHE A 132 7.05 6.82 10.80
N ALA A 133 7.25 8.15 10.87
CA ALA A 133 6.80 8.97 11.99
C ALA A 133 5.27 8.92 12.17
N VAL A 134 4.51 9.12 11.08
CA VAL A 134 3.04 9.07 11.11
C VAL A 134 2.56 7.67 11.48
N SER A 135 3.19 6.61 10.95
CA SER A 135 2.82 5.22 11.27
C SER A 135 3.03 4.89 12.74
N CYS A 136 4.18 5.31 13.29
CA CYS A 136 4.46 5.18 14.73
C CYS A 136 3.47 6.01 15.56
N ALA A 137 3.14 7.23 15.15
CA ALA A 137 2.15 8.06 15.83
C ALA A 137 0.77 7.38 15.85
N CYS A 138 0.30 6.86 14.71
CA CYS A 138 -0.98 6.16 14.61
C CYS A 138 -1.04 4.89 15.49
N LEU A 139 0.07 4.18 15.66
CA LEU A 139 0.16 3.00 16.51
C LEU A 139 0.29 3.34 18.01
N ALA A 140 0.94 4.45 18.34
CA ALA A 140 1.21 4.88 19.70
C ALA A 140 0.09 5.74 20.32
N LEU A 141 -0.88 6.21 19.52
CA LEU A 141 -1.99 7.04 19.99
C LEU A 141 -2.84 6.30 21.03
N ASN A 142 -2.95 6.91 22.22
CA ASN A 142 -3.83 6.44 23.29
C ASN A 142 -5.27 6.95 23.11
N LYS A 143 -6.23 6.33 23.81
CA LYS A 143 -7.64 6.71 23.76
C LYS A 143 -7.86 8.18 24.13
N ASP A 144 -7.25 8.67 25.22
CA ASP A 144 -7.45 10.06 25.64
C ASP A 144 -6.93 11.08 24.61
N GLN A 145 -5.78 10.79 24.00
CA GLN A 145 -5.24 11.63 22.92
C GLN A 145 -6.13 11.60 21.68
N GLN A 146 -6.61 10.42 21.30
CA GLN A 146 -7.55 10.26 20.21
C GLN A 146 -8.85 11.04 20.47
N ASN A 147 -9.40 10.96 21.69
CA ASN A 147 -10.62 11.64 22.09
C ASN A 147 -10.45 13.16 21.98
N HIS A 148 -9.31 13.68 22.41
CA HIS A 148 -9.00 15.09 22.29
C HIS A 148 -8.89 15.56 20.83
N LEU A 149 -8.19 14.80 19.97
CA LEU A 149 -8.09 15.12 18.55
C LEU A 149 -9.46 15.09 17.85
N LEU A 150 -10.29 14.09 18.17
CA LEU A 150 -11.63 13.94 17.61
C LEU A 150 -12.57 15.06 18.09
N GLU A 151 -12.44 15.54 19.32
CA GLU A 151 -13.22 16.66 19.84
C GLU A 151 -12.87 17.99 19.15
N ILE A 152 -11.58 18.24 18.93
CA ILE A 152 -11.12 19.39 18.13
C ILE A 152 -11.66 19.29 16.71
N GLY A 153 -11.60 18.09 16.12
CA GLY A 153 -12.13 17.83 14.78
C GLY A 153 -13.64 18.03 14.69
N TRP A 154 -14.38 17.57 15.69
CA TRP A 154 -15.83 17.72 15.80
C TRP A 154 -16.21 19.20 15.78
N ASN A 155 -15.57 20.02 16.62
CA ASN A 155 -15.89 21.44 16.75
C ASN A 155 -15.46 22.32 15.56
N LYS A 156 -14.85 21.75 14.52
CA LYS A 156 -14.34 22.51 13.37
C LYS A 156 -15.39 22.83 12.31
N SER A 157 -16.39 21.97 12.12
CA SER A 157 -17.31 22.06 10.98
C SER A 157 -18.67 21.42 11.29
N GLU A 158 -19.72 22.25 11.43
CA GLU A 158 -21.10 21.81 11.66
C GLU A 158 -21.63 20.93 10.50
N ALA A 159 -21.29 21.27 9.25
CA ALA A 159 -21.67 20.47 8.10
C ALA A 159 -21.11 19.04 8.16
N THR A 160 -19.89 18.88 8.72
CA THR A 160 -19.27 17.55 8.92
C THR A 160 -19.89 16.81 10.09
N GLN A 161 -20.31 17.52 11.15
CA GLN A 161 -21.05 16.92 12.26
C GLN A 161 -22.36 16.31 11.76
N LEU A 162 -23.16 17.07 11.01
CA LEU A 162 -24.45 16.61 10.47
C LEU A 162 -24.30 15.37 9.57
N ASP A 163 -23.28 15.37 8.71
CA ASP A 163 -22.96 14.22 7.85
C ASP A 163 -22.62 12.98 8.68
N VAL A 164 -21.79 13.14 9.70
CA VAL A 164 -21.39 12.05 10.60
C VAL A 164 -22.58 11.55 11.43
N GLU A 165 -23.39 12.42 12.01
CA GLU A 165 -24.59 12.07 12.77
C GLU A 165 -25.57 11.26 11.92
N LYS A 166 -25.76 11.67 10.67
CA LYS A 166 -26.62 10.98 9.71
C LYS A 166 -26.04 9.62 9.28
N THR A 167 -24.75 9.56 8.97
CA THR A 167 -24.10 8.33 8.46
C THR A 167 -23.89 7.28 9.56
N LEU A 168 -23.53 7.69 10.77
CA LEU A 168 -23.29 6.79 11.90
C LEU A 168 -24.52 6.59 12.78
N ASN A 169 -25.62 7.31 12.50
CA ASN A 169 -26.88 7.25 13.25
C ASN A 169 -26.69 7.46 14.76
N CYS A 170 -25.92 8.49 15.10
CA CYS A 170 -25.58 8.91 16.46
C CYS A 170 -25.86 10.41 16.62
N CYS A 171 -25.85 10.92 17.85
CA CYS A 171 -26.15 12.33 18.09
C CYS A 171 -25.25 12.97 19.13
N GLY A 172 -24.69 14.15 18.83
CA GLY A 172 -23.78 14.86 19.71
C GLY A 172 -22.45 14.13 19.96
N TYR A 173 -21.42 14.89 20.34
CA TYR A 173 -20.09 14.31 20.57
C TYR A 173 -20.05 13.45 21.84
N SER A 174 -20.08 14.07 23.03
CA SER A 174 -20.02 13.39 24.33
C SER A 174 -21.36 13.32 25.07
N THR A 175 -22.32 14.16 24.69
CA THR A 175 -23.65 14.22 25.31
C THR A 175 -24.73 14.47 24.25
N VAL A 176 -25.87 13.81 24.39
CA VAL A 176 -27.02 14.02 23.49
C VAL A 176 -27.89 15.14 24.04
N ASN A 177 -28.12 16.19 23.24
CA ASN A 177 -29.07 17.23 23.58
C ASN A 177 -30.43 16.94 22.94
N TYR A 178 -31.35 16.36 23.72
CA TYR A 178 -32.72 16.04 23.27
C TYR A 178 -33.60 17.27 23.00
N ASN A 179 -33.20 18.45 23.49
CA ASN A 179 -33.88 19.71 23.19
C ASN A 179 -33.34 20.38 21.92
N GLY A 180 -32.26 19.84 21.33
CA GLY A 180 -31.67 20.31 20.09
C GLY A 180 -32.26 19.65 18.84
N THR A 181 -31.60 19.86 17.70
CA THR A 181 -31.94 19.22 16.43
C THR A 181 -30.82 18.29 16.00
N CYS A 182 -31.16 17.11 15.48
CA CYS A 182 -30.22 16.10 15.03
C CYS A 182 -30.80 15.39 13.81
N ASP A 183 -30.00 15.21 12.74
CA ASP A 183 -30.53 14.63 11.49
C ASP A 183 -30.57 13.09 11.48
N ALA A 184 -29.97 12.47 12.50
CA ALA A 184 -29.92 11.03 12.70
C ALA A 184 -31.33 10.38 12.83
N THR A 185 -31.47 9.15 12.33
CA THR A 185 -32.74 8.41 12.38
C THR A 185 -33.13 8.05 13.82
N CYS A 186 -32.15 7.74 14.67
CA CYS A 186 -32.32 7.47 16.10
C CYS A 186 -32.99 8.61 16.87
N PHE A 187 -32.84 9.86 16.39
CA PHE A 187 -33.38 11.05 17.05
C PHE A 187 -34.84 11.31 16.67
N LYS A 188 -35.26 10.82 15.49
CA LYS A 188 -36.59 11.05 14.91
C LYS A 188 -37.62 10.00 15.33
N VAL A 189 -37.18 8.84 15.82
CA VAL A 189 -38.06 7.73 16.23
C VAL A 189 -38.06 7.61 17.76
N PRO A 190 -39.22 7.60 18.42
CA PRO A 190 -39.27 7.40 19.87
C PRO A 190 -38.89 5.95 20.20
N SER A 191 -37.68 5.80 20.74
CA SER A 191 -37.03 4.58 21.26
C SER A 191 -36.28 3.70 20.25
N PRO A 192 -35.06 3.23 20.59
CA PRO A 192 -34.30 3.46 21.84
C PRO A 192 -33.59 4.82 21.89
N ALA A 193 -33.10 5.22 23.07
CA ALA A 193 -32.31 6.43 23.27
C ALA A 193 -31.09 6.45 22.33
N CYS A 194 -30.85 7.57 21.64
CA CYS A 194 -29.74 7.66 20.71
C CYS A 194 -28.40 7.69 21.46
N GLU A 195 -27.39 7.02 20.90
CA GLU A 195 -26.04 6.99 21.48
C GLU A 195 -25.20 8.19 21.01
N THR A 196 -24.17 8.52 21.81
CA THR A 196 -23.22 9.59 21.52
C THR A 196 -22.23 9.19 20.44
N CYS A 197 -21.92 10.10 19.51
CA CYS A 197 -21.01 9.81 18.41
C CYS A 197 -19.57 9.53 18.84
N SER A 198 -19.11 10.09 19.97
CA SER A 198 -17.73 9.89 20.44
C SER A 198 -17.36 8.41 20.62
N ASN A 199 -18.22 7.59 21.22
CA ASN A 199 -17.94 6.17 21.44
C ASN A 199 -17.72 5.41 20.12
N ILE A 200 -18.63 5.65 19.17
CA ILE A 200 -18.62 5.02 17.86
C ILE A 200 -17.39 5.46 17.06
N ILE A 201 -17.14 6.78 16.97
CA ILE A 201 -16.02 7.34 16.22
C ILE A 201 -14.68 6.90 16.83
N GLN A 202 -14.54 6.89 18.16
CA GLN A 202 -13.31 6.45 18.82
C GLN A 202 -13.00 4.98 18.52
N ARG A 203 -14.01 4.11 18.57
CA ARG A 203 -13.82 2.70 18.25
C ARG A 203 -13.34 2.52 16.81
N TYR A 204 -14.03 3.12 15.85
CA TYR A 204 -13.63 3.04 14.44
C TYR A 204 -12.27 3.68 14.18
N ALA A 205 -12.03 4.87 14.73
CA ALA A 205 -10.76 5.57 14.58
C ALA A 205 -9.61 4.75 15.16
N GLY A 206 -9.78 4.11 16.32
CA GLY A 206 -8.75 3.27 16.93
C GLY A 206 -8.41 2.04 16.10
N GLU A 207 -9.41 1.35 15.56
CA GLU A 207 -9.21 0.19 14.69
C GLU A 207 -8.52 0.60 13.38
N VAL A 208 -8.99 1.68 12.74
CA VAL A 208 -8.43 2.19 11.49
C VAL A 208 -7.01 2.73 11.68
N LEU A 209 -6.73 3.51 12.73
CA LEU A 209 -5.39 4.05 13.00
C LEU A 209 -4.37 2.93 13.23
N ARG A 210 -4.75 1.86 13.94
CA ARG A 210 -3.87 0.70 14.12
C ARG A 210 -3.62 -0.05 12.82
N PHE A 211 -4.66 -0.25 12.02
CA PHE A 211 -4.54 -0.90 10.72
C PHE A 211 -3.67 -0.08 9.76
N VAL A 212 -3.99 1.21 9.59
CA VAL A 212 -3.25 2.14 8.71
C VAL A 212 -1.82 2.35 9.20
N GLY A 213 -1.61 2.47 10.52
CA GLY A 213 -0.28 2.57 11.10
C GLY A 213 0.56 1.31 10.85
N GLY A 214 -0.04 0.13 10.94
CA GLY A 214 0.63 -1.14 10.59
C GLY A 214 0.98 -1.23 9.10
N VAL A 215 0.04 -0.89 8.21
CA VAL A 215 0.25 -0.88 6.75
C VAL A 215 1.32 0.14 6.36
N GLY A 216 1.29 1.35 6.94
CA GLY A 216 2.28 2.39 6.69
C GLY A 216 3.68 2.00 7.17
N LEU A 217 3.78 1.30 8.29
CA LEU A 217 5.06 0.77 8.79
C LEU A 217 5.62 -0.31 7.87
N PHE A 218 4.77 -1.22 7.37
CA PHE A 218 5.16 -2.20 6.35
C PHE A 218 5.65 -1.54 5.07
N PHE A 219 4.90 -0.56 4.56
CA PHE A 219 5.26 0.16 3.35
C PHE A 219 6.57 0.96 3.52
N SER A 220 6.81 1.53 4.71
CA SER A 220 8.07 2.21 5.04
C SER A 220 9.29 1.28 4.90
N PHE A 221 9.16 0.01 5.27
CA PHE A 221 10.23 -0.97 5.01
C PHE A 221 10.45 -1.20 3.51
N THR A 222 9.37 -1.30 2.72
CA THR A 222 9.48 -1.45 1.26
C THR A 222 10.10 -0.23 0.59
N GLU A 223 9.88 0.98 1.14
CA GLU A 223 10.52 2.21 0.65
C GLU A 223 12.03 2.23 0.90
N ILE A 224 12.52 1.71 2.03
CA ILE A 224 13.96 1.52 2.27
C ILE A 224 14.56 0.63 1.19
N PHE A 225 13.90 -0.46 0.81
CA PHE A 225 14.34 -1.30 -0.31
C PHE A 225 14.34 -0.52 -1.63
N GLY A 226 13.35 0.34 -1.87
CA GLY A 226 13.30 1.24 -3.03
C GLY A 226 14.50 2.19 -3.08
N VAL A 227 14.82 2.87 -1.97
CA VAL A 227 16.00 3.73 -1.84
C VAL A 227 17.28 2.94 -2.07
N TRP A 228 17.40 1.73 -1.50
CA TRP A 228 18.56 0.88 -1.70
C TRP A 228 18.74 0.46 -3.16
N LEU A 229 17.67 0.03 -3.83
CA LEU A 229 17.68 -0.34 -5.26
C LEU A 229 18.11 0.84 -6.12
N ALA A 230 17.59 2.01 -5.81
CA ALA A 230 17.82 3.20 -6.59
C ALA A 230 19.25 3.74 -6.32
N HIS A 231 19.78 3.63 -5.09
CA HIS A 231 21.19 3.88 -4.77
C HIS A 231 22.12 2.90 -5.50
N ARG A 232 21.79 1.60 -5.50
CA ARG A 232 22.52 0.58 -6.27
C ARG A 232 22.52 0.94 -7.76
N TYR A 233 21.36 1.31 -8.32
CA TYR A 233 21.23 1.70 -9.72
C TYR A 233 22.12 2.90 -10.07
N ARG A 234 22.15 3.92 -9.21
CA ARG A 234 23.03 5.10 -9.38
C ARG A 234 24.52 4.72 -9.45
N ASN A 235 24.94 3.73 -8.69
CA ASN A 235 26.33 3.30 -8.62
C ASN A 235 26.71 2.29 -9.72
N LEU A 236 25.73 1.79 -10.49
CA LEU A 236 26.01 0.98 -11.68
C LEU A 236 26.47 1.90 -12.81
N LYS A 237 27.61 1.58 -13.42
CA LYS A 237 28.07 2.25 -14.65
C LYS A 237 27.28 1.70 -15.83
N ASP A 238 26.90 2.58 -16.75
CA ASP A 238 26.25 2.15 -18.00
C ASP A 238 27.27 1.31 -18.81
N PRO A 239 26.99 0.01 -19.08
CA PRO A 239 27.89 -0.83 -19.87
C PRO A 239 28.05 -0.34 -21.32
N ARG A 240 27.22 0.60 -21.79
CA ARG A 240 27.37 1.28 -23.09
C ARG A 240 28.18 2.56 -23.05
N SER A 241 28.54 3.11 -21.88
CA SER A 241 29.46 4.24 -21.84
C SER A 241 30.86 3.74 -22.16
N ASN A 242 31.33 3.98 -23.39
CA ASN A 242 32.69 3.70 -23.79
C ASN A 242 33.67 4.31 -22.76
N PRO A 243 34.56 3.52 -22.13
CA PRO A 243 35.54 4.05 -21.19
C PRO A 243 36.57 5.00 -21.83
N GLY A 244 36.55 5.15 -23.16
CA GLY A 244 37.43 6.04 -23.94
C GLY A 244 36.81 7.37 -24.37
N ALA A 245 35.57 7.70 -23.98
CA ALA A 245 34.98 9.02 -24.25
C ALA A 245 35.31 10.00 -23.11
N PHE A 246 36.60 10.24 -22.89
CA PHE A 246 37.10 11.46 -22.27
C PHE A 246 37.64 12.35 -23.38
N LEU A 247 36.83 13.32 -23.82
CA LEU A 247 37.27 14.59 -24.39
C LEU A 247 36.27 15.66 -23.92
#